data_AF-A0A8H2RQR0-F1
#
_entry.id   AF-A0A8H2RQR0-F1
#
_cell.length_a   1.000
_cell.length_b   1.000
_cell.length_c   1.000
_cell.angle_alpha   90.00
_cell.angle_beta   90.00
_cell.angle_gamma   90.00
#
_symmetry.space_group_name_H-M   'P 1'
#
loop_
_entity.id
_entity.type
_entity.pdbx_description
1 polymer ?
#
loop_
_entity_poly.entity_id
_entity_poly.type
_entity_poly.pdbx_seq_one_letter_code
_entity_poly.pdbx_strand_id
1 'polypeptide(L)' 'MARKAFDHFEAVSAVVPGEGGYHAAIAVKALGGAGAPRFHKVLEGQIFKTAHDADLAAAKELTHLKDVKEDADLLW' A
#
# COMPACT_ATOMS: atom_id res chain seq x y z
N MET A 1 -6.65 -1.08 8.36
CA MET A 1 -6.36 -1.78 7.09
C MET A 1 -7.54 -1.65 6.12
N ALA A 2 -7.39 -0.78 5.12
CA ALA A 2 -8.34 -0.56 4.02
C ALA A 2 -7.93 -1.38 2.78
N ARG A 3 -8.88 -1.75 1.92
CA ARG A 3 -8.62 -2.52 0.69
C ARG A 3 -9.39 -1.98 -0.50
N LYS A 4 -8.83 -2.13 -1.70
CA LYS A 4 -9.45 -1.78 -2.97
C LYS A 4 -9.14 -2.87 -4.00
N ALA A 5 -10.19 -3.40 -4.63
CA ALA A 5 -10.07 -4.40 -5.69
C ALA A 5 -10.04 -3.70 -7.06
N PHE A 6 -9.19 -4.21 -7.94
CA PHE A 6 -9.05 -3.87 -9.36
C PHE A 6 -9.26 -5.14 -10.19
N ASP A 7 -9.21 -5.07 -11.51
CA ASP A 7 -9.58 -6.21 -12.36
C ASP A 7 -8.72 -7.47 -12.12
N HIS A 8 -7.41 -7.29 -11.90
CA HIS A 8 -6.46 -8.39 -11.69
C HIS A 8 -5.73 -8.33 -10.35
N PHE A 9 -5.93 -7.27 -9.56
CA PHE A 9 -5.15 -6.99 -8.35
C PHE A 9 -6.02 -6.56 -7.17
N GLU A 10 -5.55 -6.84 -5.97
CA GLU A 10 -6.02 -6.25 -4.73
C GLU A 10 -4.92 -5.35 -4.17
N ALA A 11 -5.24 -4.08 -3.92
CA ALA A 11 -4.39 -3.15 -3.21
C ALA A 11 -4.91 -2.96 -1.78
N VAL A 12 -4.00 -3.01 -0.80
CA VAL A 12 -4.34 -2.95 0.62
C VAL A 12 -3.43 -1.95 1.33
N SER A 13 -3.98 -1.13 2.22
CA SER A 13 -3.16 -0.28 3.09
C SER A 13 -2.25 -1.15 3.94
N ALA A 14 -1.00 -0.74 4.05
CA ALA A 14 0.04 -1.51 4.69
C ALA A 14 1.04 -0.59 5.39
N VAL A 15 1.90 -1.20 6.18
CA VAL A 15 2.94 -0.53 6.94
C VAL A 15 4.26 -1.26 6.74
N VAL A 16 5.32 -0.51 6.45
CA VAL A 16 6.67 -1.04 6.39
C VAL A 16 7.48 -0.47 7.56
N PRO A 17 7.93 -1.28 8.52
CA PRO A 17 8.85 -0.82 9.56
C PRO A 17 10.20 -0.44 8.94
N GLY A 18 10.81 0.62 9.46
CA GLY A 18 12.09 1.14 9.00
C GLY A 18 12.86 1.83 10.12
N GLU A 19 14.00 2.40 9.78
CA GLU A 19 14.78 3.19 10.73
C GLU A 19 13.97 4.41 11.19
N GLY A 20 13.90 4.62 12.51
CA GLY A 20 13.20 5.78 13.09
C GLY A 20 11.67 5.69 13.12
N GLY A 21 11.06 4.62 12.62
CA GLY A 21 9.61 4.41 12.75
C GLY A 21 8.99 3.56 11.65
N TYR A 22 7.84 3.99 11.17
CA TYR A 22 7.00 3.26 10.23
C TYR A 22 6.76 4.09 8.97
N HIS A 23 6.73 3.44 7.82
CA HIS A 23 6.35 4.05 6.55
C HIS A 23 4.95 3.60 6.15
N ALA A 24 4.15 4.53 5.64
CA ALA A 24 2.92 4.22 4.93
C ALA A 24 3.26 3.45 3.65
N ALA A 25 2.52 2.38 3.36
CA ALA A 25 2.71 1.59 2.16
C ALA A 25 1.38 1.08 1.59
N ILE A 26 1.39 0.74 0.32
CA ILE A 26 0.32 -0.01 -0.34
C ILE A 26 0.89 -1.37 -0.74
N ALA A 27 0.25 -2.44 -0.26
CA ALA A 27 0.55 -3.81 -0.65
C ALA A 27 -0.35 -4.21 -1.83
N VAL A 28 0.25 -4.62 -2.94
CA VAL A 28 -0.45 -5.08 -4.14
C VAL A 28 -0.23 -6.58 -4.30
N LYS A 29 -1.30 -7.34 -4.53
CA LYS A 29 -1.21 -8.77 -4.88
C LYS A 29 -2.19 -9.11 -6.01
N ALA A 30 -1.91 -10.17 -6.76
CA ALA A 30 -2.85 -10.69 -7.75
C ALA A 30 -4.14 -11.19 -7.08
N LEU A 31 -5.29 -10.92 -7.69
CA LEU A 31 -6.57 -11.46 -7.25
C LEU A 31 -6.62 -12.97 -7.47
N GLY A 32 -6.96 -13.72 -6.42
CA GLY A 32 -7.03 -15.18 -6.46
C GLY A 32 -5.68 -15.90 -6.60
N GLY A 33 -4.57 -15.16 -6.64
CA GLY A 33 -3.22 -15.72 -6.75
C GLY A 33 -2.58 -16.04 -5.38
N ALA A 34 -1.66 -17.01 -5.36
CA ALA A 34 -0.87 -17.38 -4.18
C ALA A 34 0.48 -16.61 -4.08
N GLY A 35 0.66 -15.54 -4.85
CA GLY A 35 1.89 -14.76 -4.89
C GLY A 35 2.07 -13.86 -3.66
N ALA A 36 3.32 -13.62 -3.28
CA ALA A 36 3.63 -12.65 -2.23
C ALA A 36 3.26 -11.22 -2.68
N PRO A 37 2.68 -10.39 -1.81
CA PRO A 37 2.36 -9.01 -2.14
C PRO A 37 3.62 -8.18 -2.40
N ARG A 38 3.56 -7.29 -3.38
CA ARG A 38 4.55 -6.23 -3.62
C ARG A 38 4.19 -5.02 -2.76
N PHE A 39 5.15 -4.52 -1.98
CA PHE A 39 4.95 -3.35 -1.14
C PHE A 39 5.51 -2.10 -1.81
N HIS A 40 4.69 -1.06 -1.90
CA HIS A 40 5.07 0.26 -2.41
C HIS A 40 5.01 1.23 -1.24
N LYS A 41 6.16 1.77 -0.82
CA LYS A 41 6.15 2.89 0.13
C LYS A 41 5.49 4.08 -0.56
N VAL A 42 4.60 4.74 0.16
CA VAL A 42 3.92 5.96 -0.27
C VAL A 42 4.29 7.08 0.68
N LEU A 43 3.99 8.33 0.30
CA LEU A 43 4.35 9.51 1.10
C LEU A 43 5.86 9.55 1.40
N GLU A 44 6.69 9.44 0.35
CA GLU A 44 8.15 9.42 0.49
C GLU A 44 8.66 10.58 1.37
N GLY A 45 9.65 10.27 2.20
CA GLY A 45 10.20 11.21 3.19
C GLY A 45 9.40 11.32 4.49
N GLN A 46 8.20 10.74 4.59
CA GLN A 46 7.44 10.70 5.83
C GLN A 46 7.76 9.43 6.65
N ILE A 47 7.99 9.63 7.95
CA ILE A 47 8.18 8.56 8.94
C ILE A 47 7.17 8.80 10.07
N PHE A 48 6.39 7.78 10.37
CA PHE A 48 5.37 7.79 11.41
C PHE A 48 5.88 7.12 12.68
N LYS A 49 5.49 7.64 13.85
CA LYS A 49 5.90 7.08 15.15
C LYS A 49 5.23 5.74 15.44
N THR A 50 4.00 5.54 14.95
CA THR A 50 3.23 4.32 15.19
C THR A 50 2.83 3.67 13.88
N ALA A 51 2.67 2.34 13.91
CA ALA A 51 2.13 1.61 12.77
C ALA A 51 0.69 2.03 12.45
N HIS A 52 -0.09 2.42 13.47
CA HIS A 52 -1.46 2.88 13.28
C HIS A 52 -1.51 4.17 12.44
N ASP A 53 -0.68 5.16 12.75
CA ASP A 53 -0.64 6.42 12.00
C ASP A 53 -0.20 6.19 10.54
N ALA A 54 0.79 5.31 10.33
CA ALA A 54 1.22 4.91 8.99
C ALA A 54 0.10 4.21 8.20
N ASP A 55 -0.67 3.31 8.82
CA ASP A 55 -1.79 2.62 8.17
C ASP A 55 -2.92 3.59 7.83
N LEU A 56 -3.23 4.55 8.71
CA LEU A 56 -4.23 5.59 8.43
C LEU A 56 -3.81 6.48 7.25
N ALA A 57 -2.54 6.87 7.19
CA ALA A 57 -2.00 7.64 6.07
C ALA A 57 -2.03 6.83 4.77
N ALA A 58 -1.61 5.56 4.81
CA ALA A 58 -1.70 4.65 3.67
C ALA A 58 -3.14 4.43 3.20
N ALA A 59 -4.10 4.29 4.13
CA ALA A 59 -5.51 4.13 3.81
C ALA A 59 -6.07 5.37 3.11
N LYS A 60 -5.62 6.57 3.50
CA LYS A 60 -5.97 7.81 2.79
C LYS A 60 -5.41 7.82 1.37
N GLU A 61 -4.13 7.51 1.18
CA GLU A 61 -3.51 7.44 -0.16
C GLU A 61 -4.20 6.39 -1.05
N LEU A 62 -4.58 5.24 -0.48
CA LEU A 62 -5.31 4.20 -1.21
C LEU A 62 -6.65 4.71 -1.80
N THR A 63 -7.30 5.71 -1.19
CA THR A 63 -8.52 6.31 -1.78
C THR A 63 -8.24 7.07 -3.07
N HIS A 64 -7.03 7.59 -3.24
CA HIS A 64 -6.59 8.34 -4.42
C HIS A 64 -6.06 7.45 -5.54
N LEU A 65 -5.66 6.21 -5.23
CA LEU A 65 -5.17 5.24 -6.21
C LEU A 65 -6.23 4.97 -7.28
N LYS A 66 -5.92 5.22 -8.56
CA LYS A 66 -6.86 5.02 -9.68
C LYS A 66 -6.91 3.58 -10.13
N ASP A 67 -5.76 2.93 -10.27
CA ASP A 67 -5.64 1.55 -10.73
C ASP A 67 -4.31 0.91 -10.29
N VAL A 68 -4.09 -0.35 -10.68
CA VAL A 68 -2.82 -1.06 -10.61
C VAL A 68 -2.43 -1.50 -12.01
N LYS A 69 -1.21 -1.17 -12.43
CA LYS A 69 -0.65 -1.56 -13.74
C LYS A 69 -0.41 -3.07 -13.80
N GLU A 70 -0.23 -3.61 -15.01
CA GLU A 70 0.02 -5.03 -15.25
C GLU A 70 1.28 -5.57 -14.53
N ASP A 71 2.26 -4.71 -14.25
CA ASP A 71 3.48 -5.03 -13.50
C ASP A 71 3.33 -4.89 -11.97
N ALA A 72 2.09 -4.80 -11.49
CA ALA A 72 1.70 -4.55 -10.11
C ALA A 72 2.16 -3.19 -9.55
N ASP A 73 2.48 -2.22 -10.40
CA ASP A 73 2.83 -0.87 -9.96
C ASP A 73 1.59 0.04 -9.81
N LEU A 74 1.71 1.07 -8.98
CA LEU A 74 0.60 1.95 -8.65
C LEU A 74 0.29 2.92 -9.80
N LEU A 75 -1.00 3.05 -10.14
CA LEU A 75 -1.49 4.08 -11.06
C LEU A 75 -2.29 5.12 -10.28
N TRP A 76 -1.73 6.32 -10.15
CA TRP A 76 -2.30 7.46 -9.42
C TRP A 76 -3.21 8.33 -10.25
#